data_AF-A0A1G2DT99-F1
#
_entry.id   AF-A0A1G2DT99-F1
#
_cell.length_a   1.000
_cell.length_b   1.000
_cell.length_c   1.000
_cell.angle_alpha   90.00
_cell.angle_beta   90.00
_cell.angle_gamma   90.00
#
_symmetry.space_group_name_H-M   'P 1'
#
loop_
_entity.id
_entity.type
_entity.pdbx_description
1 polymer ?
#
loop_
_entity_poly.entity_id
_entity_poly.type
_entity_poly.pdbx_seq_one_letter_code
_entity_poly.pdbx_strand_id
1 'polypeptide(L)'
;MAYLFIAAFCSFTGVIPILAQLMWRGGKPAVVQFLLGTLVCWVLFYLSTPSTVWPLWGIFGLLTFLMLIVAMFVAGIYSEPAPPLIAIVFPLAFLAMYVVSNIAGWGMFRADDYKAMIGTVETRDWTQDIQPKDPKHMRMSTVENAVYLSGKAVGQAGTIGSQFQISESHMTLQMVKGELWYVVPLDFAGFSTWLNVDGVPAYVMVHGEDPQVAPKLVELAQGKRFRYTPGAFWGNELERHLRTNGYTDIGLAEFKFEIDDDGKPWWVVPLFKPTISWGGEKVTGILLVDPASGEIFQKQMHEVPAWVDRVVPERFVENYLSWAGEYAHGWYNSWWGKKDLTEPESPTLIYGADNQPDWVSGVTSTNNNDESLVALVYTNSRTGKSVRYVVKGGGTDAAVLDAVDKNQDVQLKRLHGVGPQLYNVYGTMASVVPLLNESHAFQGVAVVNIEKIQMVAVGINQHEAMRKYQVLLSQSGQTVVPDGAHEVIKVEGVVDRFFLESSIYSLHLVGVPHGFTGGSAGFPKLPFSKPGDRVQIEYFASGEDVVPMQKFENLSLPLSATNAQQEVRARVRERGASARTEADVRSVRSRVESMTTDELKELNEFLRSRKQ
;
A
#
# COMPACT_ATOMS: atom_id res chain seq x y z
N MET A 1 -18.93 21.82 22.24
CA MET A 1 -20.11 21.32 22.98
C MET A 1 -19.95 19.87 23.43
N ALA A 2 -19.64 18.92 22.52
CA ALA A 2 -19.49 17.49 22.86
C ALA A 2 -18.51 17.21 24.02
N TYR A 3 -17.28 17.73 23.97
CA TYR A 3 -16.30 17.50 25.05
C TYR A 3 -16.68 18.10 26.40
N LEU A 4 -17.43 19.21 26.42
CA LEU A 4 -17.92 19.79 27.66
C LEU A 4 -18.97 18.87 28.31
N PHE A 5 -19.87 18.32 27.49
CA PHE A 5 -20.85 17.34 27.96
C PHE A 5 -20.17 16.07 28.49
N ILE A 6 -19.18 15.54 27.77
CA ILE A 6 -18.44 14.36 28.21
C ILE A 6 -17.67 14.64 29.50
N ALA A 7 -16.99 15.79 29.60
CA ALA A 7 -16.29 16.20 30.81
C ALA A 7 -17.22 16.36 32.01
N ALA A 8 -18.39 16.97 31.81
CA ALA A 8 -19.41 17.10 32.84
C ALA A 8 -19.94 15.73 33.25
N PHE A 9 -20.14 14.80 32.32
CA PHE A 9 -20.55 13.43 32.61
C PHE A 9 -19.50 12.70 33.46
N CYS A 10 -18.24 12.67 33.04
CA CYS A 10 -17.14 12.02 33.79
C CYS A 10 -17.02 12.58 35.22
N SER A 11 -17.22 13.89 35.37
CA SER A 11 -17.12 14.58 36.65
C SER A 11 -18.34 14.35 37.52
N PHE A 12 -19.54 14.31 36.93
CA PHE A 12 -20.78 13.98 37.62
C PHE A 12 -20.72 12.58 38.21
N THR A 13 -20.28 11.58 37.42
CA THR A 13 -20.10 10.21 37.90
C THR A 13 -19.09 10.12 39.03
N GLY A 14 -18.01 10.90 38.96
CA GLY A 14 -17.04 11.03 40.03
C GLY A 14 -17.57 11.72 41.29
N VAL A 15 -18.79 12.27 41.30
CA VAL A 15 -19.35 12.94 42.49
C VAL A 15 -20.41 12.09 43.18
N ILE A 16 -20.91 11.04 42.50
CA ILE A 16 -21.92 10.11 43.04
C ILE A 16 -21.50 9.50 44.38
N PRO A 17 -20.27 8.97 44.56
CA PRO A 17 -19.89 8.35 45.84
C PRO A 17 -19.83 9.34 47.00
N ILE A 18 -19.47 10.59 46.70
CA ILE A 18 -19.38 11.68 47.66
C ILE A 18 -20.80 12.10 48.08
N LEU A 19 -21.71 12.27 47.13
CA LEU A 19 -23.12 12.61 47.41
C LEU A 19 -23.84 11.52 48.22
N ALA A 20 -23.57 10.24 47.94
CA ALA A 20 -24.14 9.13 48.67
C ALA A 20 -23.75 9.13 50.17
N GLN A 21 -22.57 9.66 50.51
CA GLN A 21 -22.09 9.77 51.90
C GLN A 21 -22.41 11.12 52.55
N LEU A 22 -22.44 12.22 51.78
CA LEU A 22 -22.62 13.58 52.29
C LEU A 22 -24.06 14.01 52.55
N MET A 23 -25.05 13.11 52.44
CA MET A 23 -26.44 13.36 52.88
C MET A 23 -26.54 13.85 54.34
N TRP A 24 -25.47 13.80 55.14
CA TRP A 24 -25.44 14.30 56.53
C TRP A 24 -24.59 15.55 56.85
N ARG A 25 -23.71 16.09 55.98
CA ARG A 25 -22.78 17.18 56.37
C ARG A 25 -22.55 18.35 55.38
N GLY A 26 -23.29 18.41 54.26
CA GLY A 26 -23.38 19.58 53.37
C GLY A 26 -22.57 19.49 52.07
N GLY A 27 -23.22 19.72 50.91
CA GLY A 27 -22.72 19.39 49.56
C GLY A 27 -21.57 20.21 48.97
N LYS A 28 -20.83 21.02 49.75
CA LYS A 28 -19.75 21.87 49.23
C LYS A 28 -18.60 21.09 48.55
N PRO A 29 -18.11 19.95 49.10
CA PRO A 29 -17.05 19.16 48.47
C PRO A 29 -17.46 18.57 47.11
N ALA A 30 -18.70 18.10 47.01
CA ALA A 30 -19.28 17.56 45.78
C ALA A 30 -19.33 18.62 44.66
N VAL A 31 -19.75 19.85 45.00
CA VAL A 31 -19.80 20.96 44.04
C VAL A 31 -18.40 21.36 43.57
N VAL A 32 -17.43 21.48 44.49
CA VAL A 32 -16.04 21.84 44.14
C VAL A 32 -15.41 20.79 43.23
N GLN A 33 -15.54 19.50 43.56
CA GLN A 33 -15.02 18.42 42.73
C GLN A 33 -15.70 18.36 41.37
N PHE A 34 -17.02 18.55 41.30
CA PHE A 34 -17.73 18.58 40.02
C PHE A 34 -17.20 19.68 39.09
N LEU A 35 -17.06 20.90 39.61
CA LEU A 35 -16.63 22.06 38.81
C LEU A 35 -15.16 21.93 38.37
N LEU A 36 -14.26 21.58 39.30
CA LEU A 36 -12.84 21.46 39.00
C LEU A 36 -12.56 20.23 38.11
N GLY A 37 -13.22 19.10 38.38
CA GLY A 37 -13.17 17.91 37.54
C GLY A 37 -13.66 18.19 36.12
N THR A 38 -14.78 18.89 35.97
CA THR A 38 -15.34 19.22 34.65
C THR A 38 -14.39 20.09 33.87
N LEU A 39 -13.80 21.11 34.52
CA LEU A 39 -12.82 21.98 33.88
C LEU A 39 -11.58 21.22 33.44
N VAL A 40 -10.99 20.40 34.32
CA VAL A 40 -9.79 19.62 34.00
C VAL A 40 -10.05 18.60 32.89
N CYS A 41 -11.14 17.82 32.99
CA CYS A 41 -11.52 16.87 31.94
C CYS A 41 -11.81 17.59 30.63
N TRP A 42 -12.49 18.74 30.66
CA TRP A 42 -12.78 19.50 29.44
C TRP A 42 -11.50 19.99 28.77
N VAL A 43 -10.55 20.55 29.53
CA VAL A 43 -9.25 20.98 29.00
C VAL A 43 -8.49 19.79 28.42
N LEU A 44 -8.42 18.66 29.14
CA LEU A 44 -7.74 17.47 28.66
C LEU A 44 -8.37 16.96 27.36
N PHE A 45 -9.70 16.81 27.30
CA PHE A 45 -10.40 16.33 26.10
C PHE A 45 -10.31 17.30 24.94
N TYR A 46 -10.42 18.59 25.24
CA TYR A 46 -10.28 19.60 24.21
C TYR A 46 -8.88 19.57 23.62
N LEU A 47 -7.82 19.37 24.41
CA LEU A 47 -6.43 19.35 23.94
C LEU A 47 -6.03 18.03 23.27
N SER A 48 -6.36 16.88 23.86
CA SER A 48 -5.92 15.55 23.38
C SER A 48 -6.81 14.93 22.30
N THR A 49 -7.93 15.59 21.98
CA THR A 49 -8.88 15.17 20.93
C THR A 49 -9.21 13.67 20.91
N PRO A 50 -9.51 13.04 22.06
CA PRO A 50 -9.62 11.60 22.07
C PRO A 50 -10.87 11.10 21.36
N SER A 51 -10.79 9.86 20.85
CA SER A 51 -11.92 9.14 20.29
C SER A 51 -12.69 8.35 21.37
N THR A 52 -14.01 8.36 21.28
CA THR A 52 -14.94 7.55 22.10
C THR A 52 -15.32 6.23 21.44
N VAL A 53 -14.74 5.89 20.27
CA VAL A 53 -15.14 4.71 19.47
C VAL A 53 -14.83 3.37 20.16
N TRP A 54 -13.88 3.37 21.09
CA TRP A 54 -13.40 2.16 21.77
C TRP A 54 -14.37 1.71 22.89
N PRO A 55 -14.31 0.42 23.31
CA PRO A 55 -15.12 -0.06 24.43
C PRO A 55 -15.01 0.83 25.67
N LEU A 56 -16.10 0.94 26.43
CA LEU A 56 -16.19 1.86 27.57
C LEU A 56 -15.85 3.32 27.20
N TRP A 57 -16.06 3.73 25.96
CA TRP A 57 -15.67 5.06 25.44
C TRP A 57 -14.16 5.33 25.52
N GLY A 58 -13.31 4.31 25.49
CA GLY A 58 -11.86 4.47 25.46
C GLY A 58 -11.29 5.23 26.66
N ILE A 59 -10.43 6.21 26.39
CA ILE A 59 -9.79 7.03 27.44
C ILE A 59 -10.83 7.79 28.28
N PHE A 60 -12.01 8.09 27.73
CA PHE A 60 -13.07 8.78 28.46
C PHE A 60 -13.62 7.91 29.59
N GLY A 61 -13.86 6.61 29.33
CA GLY A 61 -14.22 5.66 30.38
C GLY A 61 -13.11 5.44 31.38
N LEU A 62 -11.85 5.41 30.93
CA LEU A 62 -10.71 5.31 31.85
C LEU A 62 -10.65 6.52 32.80
N LEU A 63 -10.82 7.74 32.29
CA LEU A 63 -10.83 8.95 33.12
C LEU A 63 -12.04 9.00 34.04
N THR A 64 -13.20 8.53 33.57
CA THR A 64 -14.38 8.32 34.41
C THR A 64 -14.06 7.39 35.59
N PHE A 65 -13.35 6.30 35.33
CA PHE A 65 -12.91 5.35 36.35
C PHE A 65 -11.91 5.94 37.33
N LEU A 66 -10.90 6.70 36.86
CA LEU A 66 -9.96 7.40 37.74
C LEU A 66 -10.67 8.42 38.64
N MET A 67 -11.64 9.16 38.09
CA MET A 67 -12.45 10.09 38.88
C MET A 67 -13.29 9.36 39.93
N LEU A 68 -13.84 8.19 39.62
CA LEU A 68 -14.50 7.34 40.61
C LEU A 68 -13.55 6.91 41.73
N ILE A 69 -12.33 6.48 41.41
CA ILE A 69 -11.33 6.11 42.43
C ILE A 69 -11.02 7.31 43.34
N VAL A 70 -10.73 8.48 42.77
CA VAL A 70 -10.43 9.70 43.54
C VAL A 70 -11.60 10.06 44.44
N ALA A 71 -12.83 10.00 43.90
CA ALA A 71 -14.05 10.23 44.67
C ALA A 71 -14.17 9.27 45.85
N MET A 72 -13.81 8.01 45.66
CA MET A 72 -13.83 7.01 46.72
C MET A 72 -12.80 7.30 47.81
N PHE A 73 -11.58 7.71 47.44
CA PHE A 73 -10.56 8.12 48.41
C PHE A 73 -11.03 9.32 49.23
N VAL A 74 -11.56 10.34 48.57
CA VAL A 74 -12.14 11.52 49.22
C VAL A 74 -13.27 11.11 50.16
N ALA A 75 -14.24 10.33 49.66
CA ALA A 75 -15.35 9.81 50.44
C ALA A 75 -14.86 9.02 51.68
N GLY A 76 -13.89 8.11 51.52
CA GLY A 76 -13.29 7.34 52.62
C GLY A 76 -12.59 8.18 53.69
N ILE A 77 -11.92 9.27 53.31
CA ILE A 77 -11.30 10.22 54.27
C ILE A 77 -12.38 10.91 55.11
N TYR A 78 -13.56 11.17 54.54
CA TYR A 78 -14.65 11.89 55.19
C TYR A 78 -15.74 10.99 55.79
N SER A 79 -15.62 9.66 55.69
CA SER A 79 -16.62 8.71 56.18
C SER A 79 -16.40 8.34 57.65
N GLU A 80 -17.34 8.69 58.53
CA GLU A 80 -17.56 8.01 59.81
C GLU A 80 -19.05 7.64 59.98
N PRO A 81 -19.39 6.37 60.32
CA PRO A 81 -18.51 5.19 60.41
C PRO A 81 -18.16 4.61 59.01
N ALA A 82 -17.41 3.49 58.98
CA ALA A 82 -16.75 2.86 57.82
C ALA A 82 -17.44 2.99 56.45
N PRO A 83 -16.68 3.08 55.34
CA PRO A 83 -17.25 3.29 54.01
C PRO A 83 -18.24 2.16 53.66
N PRO A 84 -19.44 2.47 53.13
CA PRO A 84 -20.46 1.49 52.82
C PRO A 84 -19.93 0.47 51.80
N LEU A 85 -20.31 -0.80 51.88
CA LEU A 85 -19.80 -1.89 50.99
C LEU A 85 -19.80 -1.52 49.49
N ILE A 86 -20.77 -0.71 49.04
CA ILE A 86 -20.89 -0.17 47.69
C ILE A 86 -19.64 0.62 47.25
N ALA A 87 -18.97 1.30 48.18
CA ALA A 87 -17.71 2.02 48.03
C ALA A 87 -16.55 1.15 47.51
N ILE A 88 -16.57 -0.14 47.87
CA ILE A 88 -15.51 -1.10 47.54
C ILE A 88 -15.94 -1.97 46.37
N VAL A 89 -17.20 -2.41 46.36
CA VAL A 89 -17.73 -3.31 45.33
C VAL A 89 -17.81 -2.63 43.96
N PHE A 90 -18.21 -1.36 43.90
CA PHE A 90 -18.41 -0.67 42.61
C PHE A 90 -17.11 -0.43 41.83
N PRO A 91 -16.00 0.07 42.44
CA PRO A 91 -14.72 0.18 41.75
C PRO A 91 -14.13 -1.18 41.35
N LEU A 92 -14.27 -2.20 42.20
CA LEU A 92 -13.79 -3.56 41.89
C LEU A 92 -14.58 -4.18 40.74
N ALA A 93 -15.91 -4.01 40.71
CA ALA A 93 -16.75 -4.48 39.63
C ALA A 93 -16.43 -3.76 38.31
N PHE A 94 -16.18 -2.45 38.35
CA PHE A 94 -15.79 -1.67 37.16
C PHE A 94 -14.38 -2.04 36.68
N LEU A 95 -13.43 -2.29 37.60
CA LEU A 95 -12.10 -2.79 37.28
C LEU A 95 -12.19 -4.18 36.64
N ALA A 96 -12.97 -5.08 37.22
CA ALA A 96 -13.21 -6.40 36.65
C ALA A 96 -13.84 -6.28 35.25
N MET A 97 -14.82 -5.41 35.06
CA MET A 97 -15.41 -5.13 33.74
C MET A 97 -14.38 -4.58 32.74
N TYR A 98 -13.54 -3.63 33.15
CA TYR A 98 -12.49 -3.07 32.31
C TYR A 98 -11.47 -4.14 31.91
N VAL A 99 -10.97 -4.92 32.88
CA VAL A 99 -10.02 -6.03 32.65
C VAL A 99 -10.64 -7.09 31.73
N VAL A 100 -11.88 -7.52 32.01
CA VAL A 100 -12.60 -8.50 31.19
C VAL A 100 -12.80 -7.98 29.77
N SER A 101 -13.14 -6.68 29.59
CA SER A 101 -13.31 -6.10 28.25
C SER A 101 -12.02 -6.10 27.43
N ASN A 102 -10.86 -5.87 28.07
CA ASN A 102 -9.55 -5.91 27.44
C ASN A 102 -9.18 -7.35 27.04
N ILE A 103 -9.36 -8.30 27.96
CA ILE A 103 -9.06 -9.72 27.73
C ILE A 103 -9.97 -10.31 26.64
N ALA A 104 -11.25 -9.90 26.59
CA ALA A 104 -12.21 -10.39 25.59
C ALA A 104 -11.81 -10.08 24.14
N GLY A 105 -10.94 -9.08 23.92
CA GLY A 105 -10.43 -8.70 22.60
C GLY A 105 -9.12 -9.38 22.20
N TRP A 106 -8.53 -10.20 23.07
CA TRP A 106 -7.23 -10.81 22.80
C TRP A 106 -7.28 -11.85 21.68
N GLY A 107 -6.18 -11.96 20.93
CA GLY A 107 -6.00 -12.97 19.89
C GLY A 107 -6.24 -14.40 20.38
N MET A 108 -6.02 -14.69 21.68
CA MET A 108 -6.31 -15.99 22.28
C MET A 108 -7.77 -16.43 22.13
N PHE A 109 -8.71 -15.49 22.21
CA PHE A 109 -10.15 -15.79 22.12
C PHE A 109 -10.74 -15.45 20.75
N ARG A 110 -10.08 -14.58 19.99
CA ARG A 110 -10.62 -13.96 18.77
C ARG A 110 -9.74 -14.17 17.53
N ALA A 111 -8.81 -15.13 17.54
CA ALA A 111 -7.90 -15.41 16.42
C ALA A 111 -8.64 -15.59 15.09
N ASP A 112 -9.74 -16.33 15.07
CA ASP A 112 -10.53 -16.56 13.85
C ASP A 112 -11.18 -15.27 13.33
N ASP A 113 -11.61 -14.37 14.22
CA ASP A 113 -12.17 -13.08 13.82
C ASP A 113 -11.09 -12.15 13.26
N TYR A 114 -9.92 -12.09 13.90
CA TYR A 114 -8.78 -11.32 13.40
C TYR A 114 -8.33 -11.84 12.04
N LYS A 115 -8.24 -13.16 11.86
CA LYS A 115 -7.95 -13.80 10.57
C LYS A 115 -9.00 -13.44 9.51
N ALA A 116 -10.28 -13.40 9.88
CA ALA A 116 -11.37 -13.11 8.95
C ALA A 116 -11.43 -11.63 8.51
N MET A 117 -10.67 -10.73 9.14
CA MET A 117 -10.65 -9.30 8.80
C MET A 117 -10.16 -9.01 7.38
N ILE A 118 -9.26 -9.85 6.84
CA ILE A 118 -8.79 -9.76 5.45
C ILE A 118 -9.93 -10.01 4.43
N GLY A 119 -11.04 -10.61 4.88
CA GLY A 119 -12.19 -10.93 4.04
C GLY A 119 -11.94 -12.11 3.10
N THR A 120 -12.72 -12.17 2.03
CA THR A 120 -12.58 -13.20 1.00
C THR A 120 -11.40 -12.87 0.10
N VAL A 121 -10.35 -13.68 0.18
CA VAL A 121 -9.16 -13.54 -0.66
C VAL A 121 -9.25 -14.48 -1.84
N GLU A 122 -9.30 -13.92 -3.04
CA GLU A 122 -9.19 -14.73 -4.24
C GLU A 122 -7.73 -15.18 -4.39
N THR A 123 -7.50 -16.49 -4.46
CA THR A 123 -6.15 -17.02 -4.68
C THR A 123 -5.98 -17.34 -6.16
N ARG A 124 -4.96 -16.76 -6.77
CA ARG A 124 -4.53 -17.02 -8.13
C ARG A 124 -3.08 -17.50 -8.09
N ASP A 125 -2.69 -18.33 -9.05
CA ASP A 125 -1.26 -18.49 -9.30
C ASP A 125 -0.75 -17.20 -9.93
N TRP A 126 0.50 -16.81 -9.64
CA TRP A 126 1.17 -15.78 -10.44
C TRP A 126 1.29 -16.28 -11.88
N THR A 127 0.24 -16.00 -12.63
CA THR A 127 0.07 -16.19 -14.06
C THR A 127 -0.14 -14.80 -14.66
N GLN A 128 -0.26 -14.71 -15.97
CA GLN A 128 -0.17 -13.46 -16.71
C GLN A 128 -1.34 -12.48 -16.55
N ASP A 129 -2.26 -12.76 -15.62
CA ASP A 129 -3.36 -11.88 -15.23
C ASP A 129 -2.89 -10.54 -14.63
N ILE A 130 -1.63 -10.49 -14.16
CA ILE A 130 -0.98 -9.22 -13.80
C ILE A 130 -0.45 -8.61 -15.08
N GLN A 131 -1.34 -7.83 -15.69
CA GLN A 131 -1.14 -7.07 -16.91
C GLN A 131 0.30 -6.54 -16.98
N PRO A 132 1.05 -6.80 -18.06
CA PRO A 132 2.30 -6.11 -18.33
C PRO A 132 2.03 -4.61 -18.27
N LYS A 133 2.52 -3.97 -17.21
CA LYS A 133 2.34 -2.54 -17.08
C LYS A 133 3.15 -1.89 -18.19
N ASP A 134 2.54 -0.97 -18.95
CA ASP A 134 3.29 -0.12 -19.89
C ASP A 134 4.48 0.44 -19.11
N PRO A 135 5.73 0.19 -19.57
CA PRO A 135 6.90 0.80 -18.98
C PRO A 135 6.71 2.29 -18.71
N LYS A 136 5.99 3.02 -19.57
CA LYS A 136 5.76 4.47 -19.40
C LYS A 136 5.02 4.86 -18.12
N HIS A 137 4.21 3.98 -17.54
CA HIS A 137 3.40 4.27 -16.35
C HIS A 137 4.02 3.73 -15.05
N MET A 138 5.28 3.30 -15.07
CA MET A 138 5.97 2.87 -13.87
C MET A 138 6.34 4.08 -13.01
N ARG A 139 6.06 4.00 -11.71
CA ARG A 139 6.44 5.04 -10.76
C ARG A 139 7.96 5.02 -10.56
N MET A 140 8.60 6.13 -10.87
CA MET A 140 10.04 6.34 -10.67
C MET A 140 10.34 7.30 -9.53
N SER A 141 9.40 8.21 -9.23
CA SER A 141 9.54 9.13 -8.11
C SER A 141 9.20 8.42 -6.80
N THR A 142 10.12 8.49 -5.84
CA THR A 142 9.93 7.97 -4.48
C THR A 142 9.35 9.05 -3.57
N VAL A 143 8.90 8.65 -2.37
CA VAL A 143 8.46 9.61 -1.34
C VAL A 143 9.62 10.56 -1.00
N GLU A 144 10.82 10.04 -0.77
CA GLU A 144 12.01 10.83 -0.46
C GLU A 144 12.36 11.83 -1.58
N ASN A 145 12.28 11.39 -2.84
CA ASN A 145 12.51 12.27 -3.97
C ASN A 145 11.44 13.38 -4.06
N ALA A 146 10.17 13.03 -3.81
CA ALA A 146 9.07 14.00 -3.80
C ALA A 146 9.23 15.03 -2.67
N VAL A 147 9.67 14.61 -1.47
CA VAL A 147 10.01 15.51 -0.35
C VAL A 147 11.14 16.46 -0.79
N TYR A 148 12.23 15.93 -1.35
CA TYR A 148 13.36 16.72 -1.80
C TYR A 148 12.99 17.77 -2.85
N LEU A 149 12.26 17.36 -3.90
CA LEU A 149 11.81 18.26 -4.95
C LEU A 149 10.84 19.32 -4.42
N SER A 150 9.93 18.92 -3.53
CA SER A 150 9.01 19.86 -2.88
C SER A 150 9.76 20.88 -2.04
N GLY A 151 10.76 20.45 -1.27
CA GLY A 151 11.59 21.33 -0.43
C GLY A 151 12.29 22.40 -1.25
N LYS A 152 12.81 22.02 -2.41
CA LYS A 152 13.38 22.98 -3.38
C LYS A 152 12.35 23.96 -3.92
N ALA A 153 11.18 23.49 -4.33
CA ALA A 153 10.12 24.35 -4.86
C ALA A 153 9.68 25.41 -3.84
N VAL A 154 9.47 24.99 -2.59
CA VAL A 154 9.07 25.87 -1.48
C VAL A 154 10.19 26.85 -1.11
N GLY A 155 11.44 26.38 -1.04
CA GLY A 155 12.59 27.23 -0.74
C GLY A 155 12.86 28.32 -1.78
N GLN A 156 12.52 28.06 -3.05
CA GLN A 156 12.63 29.05 -4.14
C GLN A 156 11.48 30.07 -4.15
N ALA A 157 10.38 29.80 -3.43
CA ALA A 157 9.16 30.61 -3.43
C ALA A 157 9.16 31.77 -2.42
N GLY A 158 10.34 32.27 -2.05
CA GLY A 158 10.51 33.49 -1.24
C GLY A 158 9.81 33.43 0.12
N THR A 159 8.75 34.22 0.29
CA THR A 159 7.99 34.33 1.54
C THR A 159 7.28 33.03 1.94
N ILE A 160 6.93 32.17 0.98
CA ILE A 160 6.30 30.88 1.28
C ILE A 160 7.29 29.99 2.04
N GLY A 161 8.55 29.95 1.62
CA GLY A 161 9.57 29.09 2.23
C GLY A 161 10.02 29.49 3.62
N SER A 162 9.73 30.71 4.10
CA SER A 162 10.02 31.13 5.47
C SER A 162 8.83 30.95 6.42
N GLN A 163 7.61 30.87 5.89
CA GLN A 163 6.38 30.81 6.67
C GLN A 163 5.80 29.39 6.74
N PHE A 164 5.99 28.60 5.69
CA PHE A 164 5.37 27.28 5.54
C PHE A 164 6.42 26.19 5.37
N GLN A 165 6.05 24.98 5.79
CA GLN A 165 6.86 23.78 5.66
C GLN A 165 6.06 22.70 4.93
N ILE A 166 6.76 21.70 4.41
CA ILE A 166 6.13 20.56 3.76
C ILE A 166 5.60 19.60 4.82
N SER A 167 4.42 19.04 4.56
CA SER A 167 3.80 18.05 5.43
C SER A 167 4.00 16.65 4.84
N GLU A 168 5.11 16.01 5.22
CA GLU A 168 5.53 14.73 4.64
C GLU A 168 4.57 13.58 4.97
N SER A 169 4.06 13.52 6.21
CA SER A 169 3.12 12.47 6.66
C SER A 169 1.76 12.52 5.95
N HIS A 170 1.42 13.67 5.40
CA HIS A 170 0.11 13.99 4.86
C HIS A 170 0.08 14.03 3.33
N MET A 171 1.22 13.83 2.66
CA MET A 171 1.27 13.71 1.21
C MET A 171 0.66 12.41 0.70
N THR A 172 0.22 12.44 -0.56
CA THR A 172 -0.41 11.30 -1.21
C THR A 172 0.12 11.13 -2.63
N LEU A 173 0.35 9.88 -3.01
CA LEU A 173 0.50 9.47 -4.39
C LEU A 173 -0.89 9.13 -4.95
N GLN A 174 -1.33 9.83 -5.98
CA GLN A 174 -2.66 9.68 -6.58
C GLN A 174 -2.62 9.80 -8.10
N MET A 175 -3.64 9.24 -8.77
CA MET A 175 -3.83 9.39 -10.21
C MET A 175 -4.63 10.66 -10.50
N VAL A 176 -4.07 11.60 -11.26
CA VAL A 176 -4.75 12.85 -11.65
C VAL A 176 -4.74 12.95 -13.16
N LYS A 177 -5.92 12.90 -13.79
CA LYS A 177 -6.08 12.99 -15.26
C LYS A 177 -5.23 11.97 -16.04
N GLY A 178 -5.02 10.78 -15.49
CA GLY A 178 -4.27 9.69 -16.14
C GLY A 178 -2.75 9.78 -15.99
N GLU A 179 -2.25 10.73 -15.20
CA GLU A 179 -0.84 10.81 -14.81
C GLU A 179 -0.71 10.61 -13.30
N LEU A 180 0.37 9.97 -12.88
CA LEU A 180 0.64 9.77 -11.46
C LEU A 180 1.27 11.02 -10.84
N TRP A 181 0.71 11.53 -9.75
CA TRP A 181 1.21 12.71 -9.06
C TRP A 181 1.35 12.47 -7.57
N TYR A 182 2.49 12.90 -7.02
CA TYR A 182 2.56 13.22 -5.60
C TYR A 182 1.96 14.59 -5.38
N VAL A 183 1.00 14.65 -4.46
CA VAL A 183 0.43 15.92 -4.00
C VAL A 183 0.83 16.12 -2.56
N VAL A 184 1.57 17.19 -2.35
CA VAL A 184 2.30 17.49 -1.11
C VAL A 184 1.71 18.76 -0.50
N PRO A 185 0.91 18.63 0.58
CA PRO A 185 0.38 19.80 1.27
C PRO A 185 1.50 20.55 1.99
N LEU A 186 1.32 21.87 2.11
CA LEU A 186 2.11 22.70 3.00
C LEU A 186 1.36 22.90 4.32
N ASP A 187 2.11 23.10 5.38
CA ASP A 187 1.64 23.39 6.72
C ASP A 187 2.36 24.60 7.30
N PHE A 188 1.84 25.16 8.39
CA PHE A 188 2.46 26.27 9.10
C PHE A 188 3.81 25.83 9.69
N ALA A 189 4.86 26.64 9.53
CA ALA A 189 6.16 26.36 10.15
C ALA A 189 6.11 26.39 11.69
N GLY A 190 5.07 27.02 12.28
CA GLY A 190 4.83 27.00 13.71
C GLY A 190 3.69 27.91 14.14
N PHE A 191 3.49 27.98 15.46
CA PHE A 191 2.40 28.74 16.08
C PHE A 191 2.39 30.23 15.72
N SER A 192 3.58 30.85 15.70
CA SER A 192 3.71 32.27 15.33
C SER A 192 3.26 32.51 13.89
N THR A 193 3.65 31.65 12.94
CA THR A 193 3.18 31.76 11.56
C THR A 193 1.68 31.64 11.50
N TRP A 194 1.11 30.60 12.12
CA TRP A 194 -0.34 30.36 12.13
C TRP A 194 -1.14 31.56 12.67
N LEU A 195 -0.65 32.25 13.71
CA LEU A 195 -1.29 33.46 14.24
C LEU A 195 -1.24 34.67 13.29
N ASN A 196 -0.21 34.76 12.45
CA ASN A 196 0.09 35.96 11.66
C ASN A 196 -0.34 35.86 10.19
N VAL A 197 -0.82 34.69 9.73
CA VAL A 197 -1.23 34.47 8.34
C VAL A 197 -2.64 33.89 8.26
N ASP A 198 -3.37 34.22 7.20
CA ASP A 198 -4.78 33.82 7.03
C ASP A 198 -4.98 32.34 6.62
N GLY A 199 -3.88 31.62 6.40
CA GLY A 199 -3.85 30.20 6.02
C GLY A 199 -2.75 29.89 5.01
N VAL A 200 -2.61 28.60 4.69
CA VAL A 200 -1.61 28.11 3.74
C VAL A 200 -2.00 28.50 2.31
N PRO A 201 -1.08 29.10 1.51
CA PRO A 201 -1.41 29.66 0.20
C PRO A 201 -1.22 28.70 -0.97
N ALA A 202 -0.57 27.56 -0.79
CA ALA A 202 -0.17 26.69 -1.88
C ALA A 202 0.03 25.24 -1.42
N TYR A 203 0.16 24.34 -2.40
CA TYR A 203 0.66 22.98 -2.24
C TYR A 203 1.62 22.67 -3.40
N VAL A 204 2.37 21.57 -3.29
CA VAL A 204 3.30 21.15 -4.34
C VAL A 204 2.78 19.90 -5.04
N MET A 205 2.95 19.84 -6.36
CA MET A 205 2.76 18.63 -7.16
C MET A 205 4.11 18.18 -7.72
N VAL A 206 4.43 16.90 -7.54
CA VAL A 206 5.63 16.26 -8.10
C VAL A 206 5.20 15.11 -8.99
N HIS A 207 5.75 15.03 -10.20
CA HIS A 207 5.40 13.98 -11.15
C HIS A 207 5.86 12.61 -10.63
N GLY A 208 4.98 11.63 -10.64
CA GLY A 208 5.20 10.29 -10.06
C GLY A 208 6.01 9.35 -10.95
N GLU A 209 5.92 9.51 -12.27
CA GLU A 209 6.52 8.62 -13.27
C GLU A 209 7.85 9.16 -13.82
N ASP A 210 8.06 10.47 -13.81
CA ASP A 210 9.25 11.13 -14.34
C ASP A 210 9.83 12.12 -13.31
N PRO A 211 10.90 11.74 -12.61
CA PRO A 211 11.54 12.56 -11.58
C PRO A 211 12.37 13.72 -12.15
N GLN A 212 12.54 13.80 -13.49
CA GLN A 212 13.21 14.93 -14.14
C GLN A 212 12.26 16.12 -14.37
N VAL A 213 10.94 15.89 -14.31
CA VAL A 213 9.94 16.95 -14.41
C VAL A 213 10.04 17.85 -13.18
N ALA A 214 10.15 19.16 -13.40
CA ALA A 214 10.23 20.12 -12.32
C ALA A 214 8.96 20.10 -11.44
N PRO A 215 9.10 20.19 -10.10
CA PRO A 215 7.96 20.26 -9.19
C PRO A 215 7.14 21.53 -9.45
N LYS A 216 5.82 21.42 -9.35
CA LYS A 216 4.89 22.53 -9.55
C LYS A 216 4.42 23.05 -8.20
N LEU A 217 4.76 24.29 -7.87
CA LEU A 217 4.11 24.99 -6.76
C LEU A 217 2.76 25.53 -7.22
N VAL A 218 1.67 24.95 -6.72
CA VAL A 218 0.31 25.34 -7.09
C VAL A 218 -0.19 26.36 -6.07
N GLU A 219 -0.14 27.63 -6.43
CA GLU A 219 -0.72 28.71 -5.63
C GLU A 219 -2.24 28.75 -5.74
N LEU A 220 -2.89 28.88 -4.59
CA LEU A 220 -4.34 29.01 -4.50
C LEU A 220 -4.78 30.40 -4.91
N ALA A 221 -5.92 30.46 -5.59
CA ALA A 221 -6.59 31.71 -5.95
C ALA A 221 -6.74 32.65 -4.73
N GLN A 222 -6.76 33.96 -4.97
CA GLN A 222 -6.86 34.97 -3.92
C GLN A 222 -8.06 34.68 -2.99
N GLY A 223 -7.80 34.71 -1.68
CA GLY A 223 -8.80 34.43 -0.64
C GLY A 223 -9.06 32.95 -0.36
N LYS A 224 -8.61 32.02 -1.20
CA LYS A 224 -8.62 30.58 -0.90
C LYS A 224 -7.29 30.24 -0.23
N ARG A 225 -7.32 30.06 1.09
CA ARG A 225 -6.16 29.66 1.90
C ARG A 225 -6.57 28.46 2.74
N PHE A 226 -5.69 27.47 2.89
CA PHE A 226 -6.00 26.34 3.76
C PHE A 226 -5.90 26.80 5.21
N ARG A 227 -7.05 26.86 5.85
CA ARG A 227 -7.20 27.25 7.25
C ARG A 227 -7.24 26.04 8.15
N TYR A 228 -7.77 24.92 7.64
CA TYR A 228 -7.92 23.68 8.37
C TYR A 228 -6.87 22.70 7.88
N THR A 229 -5.86 22.46 8.70
CA THR A 229 -4.76 21.54 8.38
C THR A 229 -4.33 20.79 9.64
N PRO A 230 -3.68 19.61 9.53
CA PRO A 230 -3.13 18.91 10.69
C PRO A 230 -2.10 19.72 11.48
N GLY A 231 -1.33 20.59 10.81
CA GLY A 231 -0.34 21.47 11.45
C GLY A 231 -0.92 22.80 12.00
N ALA A 232 -2.22 23.06 11.85
CA ALA A 232 -2.87 24.24 12.41
C ALA A 232 -3.09 24.10 13.92
N PHE A 233 -3.59 25.17 14.57
CA PHE A 233 -3.80 25.19 16.01
C PHE A 233 -5.27 25.38 16.38
N TRP A 234 -5.61 24.91 17.59
CA TRP A 234 -6.93 25.09 18.20
C TRP A 234 -8.06 24.58 17.29
N GLY A 235 -9.11 25.37 17.06
CA GLY A 235 -10.24 24.97 16.23
C GLY A 235 -9.92 24.86 14.74
N ASN A 236 -8.76 25.32 14.29
CA ASN A 236 -8.28 25.15 12.93
C ASN A 236 -7.48 23.85 12.74
N GLU A 237 -7.01 23.24 13.82
CA GLU A 237 -6.38 21.92 13.77
C GLU A 237 -7.41 20.88 13.29
N LEU A 238 -7.06 20.17 12.21
CA LEU A 238 -8.00 19.36 11.44
C LEU A 238 -8.70 18.28 12.26
N GLU A 239 -7.98 17.52 13.09
CA GLU A 239 -8.60 16.49 13.92
C GLU A 239 -9.57 17.13 14.91
N ARG A 240 -9.16 18.19 15.62
CA ARG A 240 -10.03 18.89 16.56
C ARG A 240 -11.28 19.47 15.90
N HIS A 241 -11.14 20.03 14.71
CA HIS A 241 -12.26 20.51 13.92
C HIS A 241 -13.25 19.37 13.66
N LEU A 242 -12.79 18.21 13.21
CA LEU A 242 -13.66 17.04 13.01
C LEU A 242 -14.32 16.58 14.32
N ARG A 243 -13.55 16.44 15.39
CA ARG A 243 -14.08 15.97 16.69
C ARG A 243 -15.16 16.91 17.23
N THR A 244 -14.91 18.22 17.17
CA THR A 244 -15.86 19.25 17.66
C THR A 244 -17.11 19.40 16.78
N ASN A 245 -17.06 18.92 15.53
CA ASN A 245 -18.19 18.85 14.60
C ASN A 245 -18.90 17.48 14.57
N GLY A 246 -18.73 16.67 15.62
CA GLY A 246 -19.56 15.47 15.84
C GLY A 246 -18.88 14.13 15.57
N TYR A 247 -17.63 14.11 15.08
CA TYR A 247 -16.91 12.87 14.77
C TYR A 247 -16.12 12.32 15.97
N THR A 248 -16.71 12.37 17.17
CA THR A 248 -16.07 11.89 18.41
C THR A 248 -16.32 10.40 18.67
N ASP A 249 -17.40 9.84 18.15
CA ASP A 249 -17.86 8.43 18.34
C ASP A 249 -17.45 7.49 17.20
N ILE A 250 -16.57 7.96 16.32
CA ILE A 250 -16.02 7.20 15.21
C ILE A 250 -14.50 7.34 15.16
N GLY A 251 -13.82 6.29 14.70
CA GLY A 251 -12.38 6.31 14.49
C GLY A 251 -12.01 7.15 13.28
N LEU A 252 -10.93 7.93 13.40
CA LEU A 252 -10.29 8.67 12.29
C LEU A 252 -8.91 8.04 12.12
N ALA A 253 -8.59 7.53 10.94
CA ALA A 253 -7.38 6.71 10.76
C ALA A 253 -6.16 7.55 10.34
N GLU A 254 -6.22 8.15 9.16
CA GLU A 254 -5.16 8.95 8.56
C GLU A 254 -5.76 10.23 7.98
N PHE A 255 -4.95 11.27 7.84
CA PHE A 255 -5.35 12.54 7.22
C PHE A 255 -4.53 12.71 5.95
N LYS A 256 -5.05 12.31 4.81
CA LYS A 256 -4.31 12.35 3.54
C LYS A 256 -4.81 13.50 2.68
N PHE A 257 -3.89 14.22 2.07
CA PHE A 257 -4.23 15.32 1.16
C PHE A 257 -4.34 14.79 -0.25
N GLU A 258 -5.48 14.99 -0.88
CA GLU A 258 -5.76 14.58 -2.26
C GLU A 258 -6.33 15.76 -3.06
N ILE A 259 -6.32 15.64 -4.39
CA ILE A 259 -6.98 16.62 -5.26
C ILE A 259 -7.94 15.86 -6.17
N ASP A 260 -9.10 16.42 -6.42
CA ASP A 260 -10.00 15.86 -7.41
C ASP A 260 -9.52 16.14 -8.84
N ASP A 261 -10.20 15.54 -9.83
CA ASP A 261 -9.86 15.70 -11.25
C ASP A 261 -10.01 17.16 -11.75
N ASP A 262 -10.76 18.01 -11.04
CA ASP A 262 -10.86 19.45 -11.33
C ASP A 262 -9.72 20.26 -10.69
N GLY A 263 -8.87 19.59 -9.88
CA GLY A 263 -7.75 20.19 -9.16
C GLY A 263 -8.16 20.85 -7.84
N LYS A 264 -9.35 20.57 -7.32
CA LYS A 264 -9.76 21.07 -6.00
C LYS A 264 -9.14 20.19 -4.90
N PRO A 265 -8.48 20.79 -3.90
CA PRO A 265 -7.85 20.07 -2.81
C PRO A 265 -8.84 19.65 -1.72
N TRP A 266 -8.58 18.48 -1.12
CA TRP A 266 -9.38 17.86 -0.08
C TRP A 266 -8.50 17.17 0.96
N TRP A 267 -8.92 17.23 2.22
CA TRP A 267 -8.48 16.24 3.20
C TRP A 267 -9.38 15.02 3.14
N VAL A 268 -8.79 13.87 2.86
CA VAL A 268 -9.44 12.56 2.88
C VAL A 268 -9.12 11.88 4.20
N VAL A 269 -10.15 11.61 4.99
CA VAL A 269 -10.01 11.02 6.33
C VAL A 269 -10.84 9.74 6.43
N PRO A 270 -10.21 8.55 6.38
CA PRO A 270 -10.91 7.29 6.59
C PRO A 270 -11.57 7.19 7.97
N LEU A 271 -12.83 6.78 7.95
CA LEU A 271 -13.65 6.52 9.13
C LEU A 271 -13.64 5.04 9.47
N PHE A 272 -13.40 4.68 10.73
CA PHE A 272 -13.39 3.28 11.13
C PHE A 272 -14.15 3.01 12.44
N LYS A 273 -14.52 1.74 12.64
CA LYS A 273 -14.99 1.22 13.93
C LYS A 273 -14.24 -0.07 14.29
N PRO A 274 -13.92 -0.31 15.57
CA PRO A 274 -13.41 -1.59 16.00
C PRO A 274 -14.53 -2.64 15.91
N THR A 275 -14.18 -3.82 15.41
CA THR A 275 -15.10 -4.94 15.29
C THR A 275 -14.78 -6.07 16.28
N ILE A 276 -13.60 -6.04 16.90
CA ILE A 276 -13.11 -7.05 17.84
C ILE A 276 -12.69 -6.38 19.15
N SER A 277 -13.67 -5.98 19.96
CA SER A 277 -13.46 -5.25 21.22
C SER A 277 -12.57 -4.01 21.04
N TRP A 278 -11.32 -4.05 21.49
CA TRP A 278 -10.33 -2.97 21.39
C TRP A 278 -9.46 -3.03 20.12
N GLY A 279 -9.79 -3.91 19.17
CA GLY A 279 -9.07 -4.09 17.91
C GLY A 279 -9.99 -4.40 16.74
N GLY A 280 -9.40 -4.87 15.64
CA GLY A 280 -10.12 -5.20 14.41
C GLY A 280 -10.76 -3.96 13.79
N GLU A 281 -9.98 -2.89 13.61
CA GLU A 281 -10.45 -1.67 12.97
C GLU A 281 -10.96 -1.97 11.56
N LYS A 282 -12.20 -1.60 11.25
CA LYS A 282 -12.81 -1.75 9.92
C LYS A 282 -13.26 -0.41 9.39
N VAL A 283 -12.85 -0.09 8.15
CA VAL A 283 -13.27 1.15 7.48
C VAL A 283 -14.76 1.10 7.18
N THR A 284 -15.45 2.21 7.42
CA THR A 284 -16.90 2.39 7.27
C THR A 284 -17.26 3.48 6.25
N GLY A 285 -16.30 4.32 5.87
CA GLY A 285 -16.46 5.42 4.94
C GLY A 285 -15.30 6.40 5.04
N ILE A 286 -15.48 7.61 4.52
CA ILE A 286 -14.51 8.69 4.59
C ILE A 286 -15.18 10.01 4.95
N LEU A 287 -14.38 10.97 5.40
CA LEU A 287 -14.70 12.38 5.39
C LEU A 287 -13.88 13.06 4.30
N LEU A 288 -14.53 13.89 3.50
CA LEU A 288 -13.90 14.88 2.65
C LEU A 288 -14.02 16.23 3.34
N VAL A 289 -12.91 16.87 3.67
CA VAL A 289 -12.90 18.19 4.29
C VAL A 289 -12.30 19.20 3.33
N ASP A 290 -13.04 20.27 3.07
CA ASP A 290 -12.50 21.41 2.30
C ASP A 290 -11.47 22.14 3.17
N PRO A 291 -10.18 22.19 2.79
CA PRO A 291 -9.13 22.75 3.64
C PRO A 291 -9.30 24.26 3.89
N ALA A 292 -10.03 24.97 3.04
CA ALA A 292 -10.22 26.41 3.16
C ALA A 292 -11.44 26.77 4.04
N SER A 293 -12.58 26.13 3.80
CA SER A 293 -13.82 26.42 4.53
C SER A 293 -14.01 25.58 5.79
N GLY A 294 -13.37 24.40 5.86
CA GLY A 294 -13.61 23.41 6.91
C GLY A 294 -14.94 22.67 6.75
N GLU A 295 -15.62 22.80 5.61
CA GLU A 295 -16.86 22.05 5.37
C GLU A 295 -16.56 20.54 5.28
N ILE A 296 -17.37 19.73 5.96
CA ILE A 296 -17.16 18.30 6.12
C ILE A 296 -18.25 17.54 5.36
N PHE A 297 -17.85 16.68 4.43
CA PHE A 297 -18.73 15.81 3.68
C PHE A 297 -18.43 14.36 4.02
N GLN A 298 -19.35 13.72 4.73
CA GLN A 298 -19.25 12.29 5.02
C GLN A 298 -19.74 11.46 3.84
N LYS A 299 -19.00 10.43 3.48
CA LYS A 299 -19.34 9.45 2.45
C LYS A 299 -19.24 8.04 3.00
N GLN A 300 -20.26 7.22 2.75
CA GLN A 300 -20.17 5.79 3.00
C GLN A 300 -19.28 5.12 1.94
N MET A 301 -18.80 3.89 2.19
CA MET A 301 -17.91 3.17 1.28
C MET A 301 -18.39 3.13 -0.19
N HIS A 302 -19.69 2.99 -0.43
CA HIS A 302 -20.27 2.92 -1.78
C HIS A 302 -20.52 4.29 -2.44
N GLU A 303 -20.36 5.38 -1.69
CA GLU A 303 -20.55 6.76 -2.13
C GLU A 303 -19.22 7.50 -2.33
N VAL A 304 -18.09 6.81 -2.10
CA VAL A 304 -16.76 7.40 -2.24
C VAL A 304 -16.51 7.77 -3.71
N PRO A 305 -16.17 9.03 -4.03
CA PRO A 305 -15.89 9.46 -5.39
C PRO A 305 -14.75 8.66 -6.04
N ALA A 306 -14.80 8.56 -7.37
CA ALA A 306 -13.85 7.78 -8.18
C ALA A 306 -12.39 8.21 -8.02
N TRP A 307 -12.15 9.51 -7.86
CA TRP A 307 -10.82 10.12 -7.73
C TRP A 307 -10.15 9.91 -6.36
N VAL A 308 -10.90 9.43 -5.34
CA VAL A 308 -10.34 9.23 -4.00
C VAL A 308 -9.57 7.92 -3.94
N ASP A 309 -8.27 8.00 -3.73
CA ASP A 309 -7.36 6.85 -3.81
C ASP A 309 -7.07 6.24 -2.43
N ARG A 310 -7.02 7.01 -1.34
CA ARG A 310 -6.68 6.50 0.02
C ARG A 310 -7.91 6.30 0.92
N VAL A 311 -8.74 5.29 0.63
CA VAL A 311 -9.91 4.95 1.47
C VAL A 311 -9.55 4.00 2.61
N VAL A 312 -8.85 2.91 2.27
CA VAL A 312 -8.36 1.89 3.21
C VAL A 312 -6.89 2.20 3.51
N PRO A 313 -6.55 2.57 4.76
CA PRO A 313 -5.19 2.89 5.14
C PRO A 313 -4.21 1.72 4.96
N GLU A 314 -2.94 2.05 4.70
CA GLU A 314 -1.85 1.08 4.56
C GLU A 314 -1.72 0.19 5.80
N ARG A 315 -1.68 0.81 6.98
CA ARG A 315 -1.61 0.13 8.28
C ARG A 315 -2.73 -0.89 8.49
N PHE A 316 -3.92 -0.63 7.93
CA PHE A 316 -5.06 -1.53 8.09
C PHE A 316 -4.87 -2.77 7.22
N VAL A 317 -4.40 -2.58 5.98
CA VAL A 317 -4.05 -3.70 5.09
C VAL A 317 -2.94 -4.54 5.69
N GLU A 318 -1.87 -3.91 6.19
CA GLU A 318 -0.77 -4.59 6.88
C GLU A 318 -1.28 -5.41 8.08
N ASN A 319 -2.10 -4.81 8.95
CA ASN A 319 -2.73 -5.53 10.06
C ASN A 319 -3.56 -6.74 9.60
N TYR A 320 -4.38 -6.58 8.56
CA TYR A 320 -5.23 -7.67 8.07
C TYR A 320 -4.40 -8.83 7.51
N LEU A 321 -3.33 -8.52 6.78
CA LEU A 321 -2.39 -9.51 6.25
C LEU A 321 -1.62 -10.21 7.37
N SER A 322 -1.12 -9.45 8.34
CA SER A 322 -0.43 -9.99 9.52
C SER A 322 -1.33 -10.92 10.32
N TRP A 323 -2.57 -10.53 10.60
CA TRP A 323 -3.51 -11.40 11.31
C TRP A 323 -3.91 -12.64 10.52
N ALA A 324 -4.07 -12.53 9.20
CA ALA A 324 -4.36 -13.68 8.34
C ALA A 324 -3.22 -14.71 8.36
N GLY A 325 -1.96 -14.24 8.39
CA GLY A 325 -0.77 -15.07 8.46
C GLY A 325 -0.50 -15.63 9.86
N GLU A 326 -0.54 -14.79 10.90
CA GLU A 326 -0.30 -15.17 12.30
C GLU A 326 -1.32 -16.22 12.77
N TYR A 327 -2.60 -16.04 12.42
CA TYR A 327 -3.68 -16.91 12.87
C TYR A 327 -4.12 -17.95 11.83
N ALA A 328 -3.31 -18.25 10.81
CA ALA A 328 -3.64 -19.20 9.74
C ALA A 328 -4.20 -20.53 10.25
N HIS A 329 -3.66 -21.06 11.35
CA HIS A 329 -4.15 -22.28 12.05
C HIS A 329 -4.58 -22.01 13.51
N GLY A 330 -5.07 -20.79 13.78
CA GLY A 330 -5.54 -20.36 15.09
C GLY A 330 -4.43 -20.00 16.08
N TRP A 331 -4.83 -19.50 17.26
CA TRP A 331 -3.91 -18.93 18.26
C TRP A 331 -2.87 -19.91 18.82
N TYR A 332 -3.26 -21.17 19.09
CA TYR A 332 -2.31 -22.16 19.59
C TYR A 332 -1.17 -22.43 18.59
N ASN A 333 -1.47 -22.37 17.29
CA ASN A 333 -0.44 -22.46 16.27
C ASN A 333 0.44 -21.20 16.25
N SER A 334 -0.14 -20.00 16.36
CA SER A 334 0.63 -18.76 16.37
C SER A 334 1.64 -18.71 17.51
N TRP A 335 1.32 -19.28 18.67
CA TRP A 335 2.21 -19.29 19.84
C TRP A 335 3.13 -20.52 19.90
N TRP A 336 2.62 -21.73 19.72
CA TRP A 336 3.35 -22.98 19.96
C TRP A 336 3.65 -23.78 18.69
N GLY A 337 2.66 -23.91 17.80
CA GLY A 337 2.76 -24.78 16.62
C GLY A 337 3.71 -24.26 15.55
N LYS A 338 3.74 -22.94 15.33
CA LYS A 338 4.56 -22.22 14.35
C LYS A 338 4.52 -22.81 12.93
N LYS A 339 3.40 -23.43 12.54
CA LYS A 339 3.22 -24.02 11.20
C LYS A 339 2.60 -23.01 10.24
N ASP A 340 3.12 -22.94 9.01
CA ASP A 340 2.60 -22.13 7.90
C ASP A 340 2.27 -20.68 8.28
N LEU A 341 3.04 -20.10 9.21
CA LEU A 341 2.89 -18.71 9.60
C LEU A 341 3.56 -17.82 8.57
N THR A 342 2.88 -16.74 8.21
CA THR A 342 3.37 -15.77 7.25
C THR A 342 3.31 -14.35 7.79
N GLU A 343 4.16 -13.48 7.26
CA GLU A 343 4.21 -12.06 7.60
C GLU A 343 4.26 -11.23 6.30
N PRO A 344 3.50 -10.12 6.22
CA PRO A 344 3.57 -9.22 5.09
C PRO A 344 4.81 -8.32 5.16
N GLU A 345 5.34 -7.97 4.00
CA GLU A 345 6.20 -6.81 3.82
C GLU A 345 5.35 -5.53 3.81
N SER A 346 5.98 -4.38 4.08
CA SER A 346 5.30 -3.09 4.08
C SER A 346 4.58 -2.84 2.74
N PRO A 347 3.24 -2.66 2.73
CA PRO A 347 2.50 -2.51 1.48
C PRO A 347 2.90 -1.24 0.71
N THR A 348 3.19 -1.36 -0.57
CA THR A 348 3.45 -0.23 -1.47
C THR A 348 2.26 0.02 -2.37
N LEU A 349 1.89 1.29 -2.57
CA LEU A 349 0.81 1.66 -3.49
C LEU A 349 1.29 1.55 -4.95
N ILE A 350 0.60 0.72 -5.73
CA ILE A 350 0.83 0.52 -7.16
C ILE A 350 -0.49 0.75 -7.90
N TYR A 351 -0.38 1.34 -9.09
CA TYR A 351 -1.50 1.52 -10.00
C TYR A 351 -1.42 0.47 -11.11
N GLY A 352 -2.47 -0.35 -11.24
CA GLY A 352 -2.62 -1.34 -12.30
C GLY A 352 -2.99 -0.72 -13.65
N ALA A 353 -3.19 -1.56 -14.67
CA ALA A 353 -3.63 -1.12 -16.00
C ALA A 353 -5.07 -0.54 -16.02
N ASP A 354 -5.86 -0.86 -15.00
CA ASP A 354 -7.20 -0.31 -14.77
C ASP A 354 -7.16 1.03 -14.00
N ASN A 355 -5.96 1.56 -13.75
CA ASN A 355 -5.70 2.77 -12.96
C ASN A 355 -6.29 2.73 -11.55
N GLN A 356 -6.57 1.53 -11.02
CA GLN A 356 -7.00 1.40 -9.64
C GLN A 356 -5.79 1.43 -8.70
N PRO A 357 -5.92 2.10 -7.55
CA PRO A 357 -4.91 2.08 -6.51
C PRO A 357 -4.98 0.77 -5.72
N ASP A 358 -3.91 -0.02 -5.77
CA ASP A 358 -3.78 -1.27 -5.02
C ASP A 358 -2.58 -1.19 -4.07
N TRP A 359 -2.81 -1.61 -2.83
CA TRP A 359 -1.77 -1.91 -1.87
C TRP A 359 -1.15 -3.27 -2.18
N VAL A 360 0.11 -3.27 -2.60
CA VAL A 360 0.84 -4.48 -2.97
C VAL A 360 1.84 -4.80 -1.86
N SER A 361 1.73 -6.01 -1.31
CA SER A 361 2.59 -6.49 -0.24
C SER A 361 3.12 -7.88 -0.60
N GLY A 362 4.44 -8.06 -0.50
CA GLY A 362 5.07 -9.37 -0.46
C GLY A 362 4.70 -10.09 0.82
N VAL A 363 4.56 -11.40 0.76
CA VAL A 363 4.29 -12.24 1.94
C VAL A 363 5.39 -13.27 2.04
N THR A 364 6.01 -13.36 3.21
CA THR A 364 7.11 -14.28 3.52
C THR A 364 6.68 -15.27 4.61
N SER A 365 7.47 -16.32 4.79
CA SER A 365 7.32 -17.24 5.91
C SER A 365 7.95 -16.63 7.16
N THR A 366 7.34 -16.77 8.34
CA THR A 366 7.96 -16.30 9.60
C THR A 366 9.11 -17.20 10.06
N ASN A 367 9.46 -18.24 9.30
CA ASN A 367 10.59 -19.09 9.62
C ASN A 367 11.89 -18.37 9.24
N ASN A 368 12.73 -18.06 10.23
CA ASN A 368 14.01 -17.35 10.09
C ASN A 368 15.02 -17.95 9.07
N ASN A 369 14.75 -19.13 8.51
CA ASN A 369 15.60 -19.79 7.52
C ASN A 369 15.10 -19.61 6.07
N ASP A 370 13.98 -18.91 5.86
CA ASP A 370 13.33 -18.77 4.55
C ASP A 370 13.01 -17.29 4.27
N GLU A 371 14.01 -16.55 3.77
CA GLU A 371 13.89 -15.15 3.33
C GLU A 371 13.36 -15.07 1.89
N SER A 372 12.36 -15.90 1.56
CA SER A 372 11.78 -15.97 0.21
C SER A 372 10.33 -15.54 0.21
N LEU A 373 9.92 -14.85 -0.86
CA LEU A 373 8.51 -14.57 -1.12
C LEU A 373 7.72 -15.87 -1.36
N VAL A 374 6.62 -16.03 -0.63
CA VAL A 374 5.66 -17.14 -0.82
C VAL A 374 4.38 -16.69 -1.53
N ALA A 375 4.04 -15.40 -1.42
CA ALA A 375 2.90 -14.81 -2.12
C ALA A 375 3.08 -13.30 -2.32
N LEU A 376 2.29 -12.75 -3.23
CA LEU A 376 2.06 -11.31 -3.37
C LEU A 376 0.57 -11.05 -3.18
N VAL A 377 0.22 -10.06 -2.36
CA VAL A 377 -1.19 -9.71 -2.10
C VAL A 377 -1.45 -8.30 -2.57
N TYR A 378 -2.43 -8.17 -3.47
CA TYR A 378 -2.93 -6.90 -4.00
C TYR A 378 -4.23 -6.61 -3.28
N THR A 379 -4.27 -5.54 -2.49
CA THR A 379 -5.47 -5.10 -1.77
C THR A 379 -5.91 -3.75 -2.29
N ASN A 380 -7.06 -3.72 -2.96
CA ASN A 380 -7.58 -2.48 -3.52
C ASN A 380 -7.81 -1.45 -2.42
N SER A 381 -7.14 -0.30 -2.52
CA SER A 381 -7.15 0.71 -1.45
C SER A 381 -8.50 1.39 -1.31
N ARG A 382 -9.41 1.26 -2.29
CA ARG A 382 -10.76 1.85 -2.25
C ARG A 382 -11.79 0.92 -1.62
N THR A 383 -11.71 -0.36 -1.97
CA THR A 383 -12.70 -1.38 -1.57
C THR A 383 -12.24 -2.30 -0.44
N GLY A 384 -10.94 -2.40 -0.21
CA GLY A 384 -10.33 -3.34 0.75
C GLY A 384 -10.36 -4.81 0.31
N LYS A 385 -10.71 -5.10 -0.95
CA LYS A 385 -10.72 -6.47 -1.48
C LYS A 385 -9.31 -6.91 -1.86
N SER A 386 -8.94 -8.12 -1.47
CA SER A 386 -7.59 -8.67 -1.69
C SER A 386 -7.57 -9.81 -2.71
N VAL A 387 -6.56 -9.82 -3.56
CA VAL A 387 -6.20 -10.93 -4.46
C VAL A 387 -4.79 -11.39 -4.09
N ARG A 388 -4.63 -12.70 -3.86
CA ARG A 388 -3.35 -13.32 -3.49
C ARG A 388 -2.79 -14.11 -4.66
N TYR A 389 -1.59 -13.76 -5.07
CA TYR A 389 -0.82 -14.46 -6.09
C TYR A 389 0.25 -15.32 -5.43
N VAL A 390 0.18 -16.64 -5.64
CA VAL A 390 1.19 -17.56 -5.12
C VAL A 390 2.49 -17.42 -5.94
N VAL A 391 3.63 -17.24 -5.27
CA VAL A 391 4.95 -17.13 -5.89
C VAL A 391 5.82 -18.32 -5.48
N LYS A 392 6.63 -18.83 -6.41
CA LYS A 392 7.49 -20.01 -6.19
C LYS A 392 8.89 -19.61 -5.73
N GLY A 393 8.95 -18.80 -4.67
CA GLY A 393 10.20 -18.21 -4.19
C GLY A 393 10.58 -16.97 -4.98
N GLY A 394 11.45 -16.16 -4.37
CA GLY A 394 11.87 -14.87 -4.90
C GLY A 394 12.51 -14.01 -3.82
N GLY A 395 13.33 -13.04 -4.22
CA GLY A 395 13.89 -12.05 -3.31
C GLY A 395 12.81 -11.17 -2.68
N THR A 396 12.90 -10.98 -1.36
CA THR A 396 12.17 -9.97 -0.59
C THR A 396 12.58 -8.56 -1.00
N ASP A 397 11.79 -7.55 -0.65
CA ASP A 397 12.14 -6.15 -0.88
C ASP A 397 13.47 -5.81 -0.21
N ALA A 398 13.71 -6.34 0.99
CA ALA A 398 14.98 -6.19 1.70
C ALA A 398 16.17 -6.83 0.94
N ALA A 399 15.98 -8.04 0.42
CA ALA A 399 17.02 -8.72 -0.36
C ALA A 399 17.28 -8.01 -1.70
N VAL A 400 16.23 -7.45 -2.32
CA VAL A 400 16.34 -6.67 -3.56
C VAL A 400 17.15 -5.41 -3.30
N LEU A 401 16.83 -4.65 -2.25
CA LEU A 401 17.57 -3.45 -1.86
C LEU A 401 19.04 -3.77 -1.57
N ASP A 402 19.30 -4.83 -0.81
CA ASP A 402 20.66 -5.28 -0.53
C ASP A 402 21.44 -5.64 -1.81
N ALA A 403 20.81 -6.33 -2.77
CA ALA A 403 21.43 -6.65 -4.05
C ALA A 403 21.72 -5.41 -4.90
N VAL A 404 20.81 -4.42 -4.87
CA VAL A 404 21.00 -3.12 -5.55
C VAL A 404 22.15 -2.34 -4.92
N ASP A 405 22.17 -2.22 -3.60
CA ASP A 405 23.19 -1.46 -2.86
C ASP A 405 24.58 -2.11 -2.94
N LYS A 406 24.64 -3.43 -3.17
CA LYS A 406 25.88 -4.17 -3.45
C LYS A 406 26.37 -4.05 -4.88
N ASN A 407 25.56 -3.53 -5.80
CA ASN A 407 25.96 -3.36 -7.19
C ASN A 407 27.09 -2.34 -7.33
N GLN A 408 28.10 -2.66 -8.13
CA GLN A 408 29.30 -1.83 -8.31
C GLN A 408 28.97 -0.41 -8.82
N ASP A 409 28.02 -0.26 -9.75
CA ASP A 409 27.66 1.05 -10.31
C ASP A 409 26.97 1.94 -9.27
N VAL A 410 26.22 1.33 -8.35
CA VAL A 410 25.53 2.00 -7.24
C VAL A 410 26.54 2.46 -6.19
N GLN A 411 27.45 1.57 -5.77
CA GLN A 411 28.47 1.89 -4.77
C GLN A 411 29.45 2.98 -5.22
N LEU A 412 29.96 2.89 -6.46
CA LEU A 412 30.92 3.86 -7.00
C LEU A 412 30.34 5.28 -7.03
N LYS A 413 29.03 5.40 -7.26
CA LYS A 413 28.31 6.68 -7.32
C LYS A 413 27.70 7.09 -5.98
N ARG A 414 27.88 6.30 -4.92
CA ARG A 414 27.26 6.50 -3.59
C ARG A 414 25.75 6.67 -3.68
N LEU A 415 25.13 5.82 -4.48
CA LEU A 415 23.67 5.76 -4.60
C LEU A 415 23.13 4.70 -3.65
N HIS A 416 21.83 4.74 -3.40
CA HIS A 416 21.09 3.69 -2.70
C HIS A 416 19.73 3.48 -3.35
N GLY A 417 19.23 2.25 -3.29
CA GLY A 417 17.88 1.90 -3.76
C GLY A 417 16.80 2.30 -2.75
N VAL A 418 15.65 2.76 -3.24
CA VAL A 418 14.50 3.11 -2.39
C VAL A 418 13.20 2.69 -3.05
N GLY A 419 12.26 2.14 -2.27
CA GLY A 419 10.91 1.78 -2.72
C GLY A 419 10.89 0.80 -3.88
N PRO A 420 11.34 -0.45 -3.68
CA PRO A 420 11.22 -1.51 -4.68
C PRO A 420 9.77 -1.69 -5.11
N GLN A 421 9.55 -1.93 -6.40
CA GLN A 421 8.21 -2.12 -6.94
C GLN A 421 8.21 -3.30 -7.89
N LEU A 422 7.33 -4.27 -7.61
CA LEU A 422 7.24 -5.49 -8.37
C LEU A 422 6.38 -5.29 -9.62
N TYR A 423 6.99 -5.60 -10.78
CA TYR A 423 6.36 -5.53 -12.08
C TYR A 423 6.61 -6.80 -12.89
N ASN A 424 5.72 -7.07 -13.84
CA ASN A 424 5.98 -8.03 -14.90
C ASN A 424 6.77 -7.32 -16.01
N VAL A 425 8.08 -7.58 -16.09
CA VAL A 425 9.00 -6.96 -17.04
C VAL A 425 9.49 -8.03 -18.01
N TYR A 426 9.12 -7.90 -19.29
CA TYR A 426 9.43 -8.86 -20.36
C TYR A 426 9.01 -10.31 -20.05
N GLY A 427 7.86 -10.51 -19.40
CA GLY A 427 7.37 -11.84 -19.02
C GLY A 427 8.09 -12.45 -17.82
N THR A 428 8.86 -11.67 -17.06
CA THR A 428 9.55 -12.10 -15.84
C THR A 428 9.21 -11.19 -14.68
N MET A 429 9.14 -11.75 -13.47
CA MET A 429 8.93 -10.95 -12.27
C MET A 429 10.22 -10.18 -11.96
N ALA A 430 10.13 -8.86 -12.01
CA ALA A 430 11.26 -7.98 -11.74
C ALA A 430 10.85 -6.86 -10.79
N SER A 431 11.76 -6.51 -9.88
CA SER A 431 11.62 -5.31 -9.07
C SER A 431 12.31 -4.14 -9.76
N VAL A 432 11.58 -3.03 -9.87
CA VAL A 432 12.08 -1.75 -10.36
C VAL A 432 12.33 -0.87 -9.16
N VAL A 433 13.58 -0.43 -9.00
CA VAL A 433 14.07 0.27 -7.81
C VAL A 433 14.68 1.61 -8.24
N PRO A 434 14.03 2.74 -7.93
CA PRO A 434 14.64 4.05 -8.07
C PRO A 434 15.93 4.18 -7.25
N LEU A 435 16.95 4.85 -7.82
CA LEU A 435 18.24 5.11 -7.20
C LEU A 435 18.37 6.57 -6.84
N LEU A 436 18.71 6.85 -5.58
CA LEU A 436 18.89 8.19 -5.05
C LEU A 436 20.33 8.43 -4.61
N ASN A 437 20.79 9.69 -4.64
CA ASN A 437 22.04 10.09 -4.01
C ASN A 437 21.85 10.43 -2.52
N GLU A 438 22.94 10.79 -1.82
CA GLU A 438 22.93 11.22 -0.41
C GLU A 438 21.97 12.41 -0.10
N SER A 439 21.55 13.17 -1.12
CA SER A 439 20.58 14.27 -0.98
C SER A 439 19.15 13.87 -1.38
N HIS A 440 18.86 12.58 -1.53
CA HIS A 440 17.57 12.04 -1.99
C HIS A 440 17.16 12.46 -3.41
N ALA A 441 18.09 13.00 -4.20
CA ALA A 441 17.85 13.33 -5.60
C ALA A 441 17.94 12.07 -6.46
N PHE A 442 17.00 11.92 -7.40
CA PHE A 442 16.98 10.80 -8.33
C PHE A 442 18.21 10.80 -9.24
N GLN A 443 18.84 9.65 -9.41
CA GLN A 443 20.05 9.45 -10.22
C GLN A 443 19.95 8.28 -11.20
N GLY A 444 18.92 7.44 -11.09
CA GLY A 444 18.76 6.30 -11.98
C GLY A 444 17.77 5.28 -11.48
N VAL A 445 17.79 4.12 -12.12
CA VAL A 445 16.89 3.00 -11.85
C VAL A 445 17.70 1.70 -11.89
N ALA A 446 17.44 0.81 -10.94
CA ALA A 446 17.87 -0.57 -10.98
C ALA A 446 16.66 -1.48 -11.30
N VAL A 447 16.89 -2.50 -12.12
CA VAL A 447 15.93 -3.56 -12.40
C VAL A 447 16.53 -4.88 -11.95
N VAL A 448 15.85 -5.56 -11.03
CA VAL A 448 16.33 -6.79 -10.38
C VAL A 448 15.38 -7.93 -10.71
N ASN A 449 15.89 -9.06 -11.20
CA ASN A 449 15.06 -10.24 -11.36
C ASN A 449 14.77 -10.89 -9.99
N ILE A 450 13.50 -11.13 -9.68
CA ILE A 450 13.11 -11.64 -8.35
C ILE A 450 13.50 -13.09 -8.13
N GLU A 451 13.46 -13.92 -9.17
CA GLU A 451 13.89 -15.33 -9.08
C GLU A 451 15.42 -15.45 -8.97
N LYS A 452 16.15 -14.47 -9.49
CA LYS A 452 17.61 -14.44 -9.60
C LYS A 452 18.13 -13.07 -9.21
N ILE A 453 18.15 -12.82 -7.91
CA ILE A 453 18.45 -11.51 -7.31
C ILE A 453 19.82 -10.93 -7.68
N GLN A 454 20.75 -11.79 -8.11
CA GLN A 454 22.07 -11.38 -8.59
C GLN A 454 22.02 -10.70 -9.98
N MET A 455 20.92 -10.83 -10.72
CA MET A 455 20.73 -10.17 -12.02
C MET A 455 20.17 -8.76 -11.80
N VAL A 456 21.09 -7.82 -11.56
CA VAL A 456 20.81 -6.40 -11.34
C VAL A 456 21.28 -5.59 -12.56
N ALA A 457 20.35 -4.91 -13.24
CA ALA A 457 20.64 -3.96 -14.31
C ALA A 457 20.47 -2.53 -13.80
N VAL A 458 21.49 -1.67 -13.97
CA VAL A 458 21.46 -0.28 -13.50
C VAL A 458 21.57 0.69 -14.68
N GLY A 459 20.66 1.66 -14.78
CA GLY A 459 20.67 2.73 -15.78
C GLY A 459 20.43 4.10 -15.17
N ILE A 460 20.81 5.17 -15.87
CA ILE A 460 20.59 6.56 -15.41
C ILE A 460 19.12 7.01 -15.55
N ASN A 461 18.33 6.25 -16.29
CA ASN A 461 16.90 6.39 -16.45
C ASN A 461 16.27 5.01 -16.69
N GLN A 462 14.94 4.97 -16.69
CA GLN A 462 14.20 3.73 -16.89
C GLN A 462 14.55 3.05 -18.22
N HIS A 463 14.59 3.80 -19.33
CA HIS A 463 14.86 3.23 -20.66
C HIS A 463 16.20 2.50 -20.73
N GLU A 464 17.25 3.11 -20.18
CA GLU A 464 18.58 2.51 -20.13
C GLU A 464 18.60 1.26 -19.23
N ALA A 465 17.97 1.34 -18.04
CA ALA A 465 17.92 0.22 -17.11
C ALA A 465 17.16 -0.97 -17.71
N MET A 466 16.03 -0.71 -18.37
CA MET A 466 15.23 -1.71 -19.08
C MET A 466 16.01 -2.35 -20.23
N ARG A 467 16.73 -1.56 -21.04
CA ARG A 467 17.61 -2.10 -22.10
C ARG A 467 18.69 -3.01 -21.52
N LYS A 468 19.38 -2.56 -20.47
CA LYS A 468 20.42 -3.38 -19.80
C LYS A 468 19.84 -4.66 -19.21
N TYR A 469 18.63 -4.59 -18.66
CA TYR A 469 17.93 -5.77 -18.16
C TYR A 469 17.60 -6.77 -19.28
N GLN A 470 17.13 -6.30 -20.45
CA GLN A 470 16.93 -7.16 -21.62
C GLN A 470 18.23 -7.90 -22.01
N VAL A 471 19.40 -7.25 -21.89
CA VAL A 471 20.69 -7.90 -22.13
C VAL A 471 20.95 -9.03 -21.15
N LEU A 472 20.73 -8.78 -19.85
CA LEU A 472 20.92 -9.78 -18.80
C LEU A 472 20.01 -11.00 -19.01
N LEU A 473 18.74 -10.77 -19.34
CA LEU A 473 17.79 -11.84 -19.65
C LEU A 473 18.30 -12.67 -20.84
N SER A 474 18.71 -12.01 -21.92
CA SER A 474 19.23 -12.65 -23.13
C SER A 474 20.50 -13.46 -22.88
N GLN A 475 21.39 -13.00 -21.99
CA GLN A 475 22.63 -13.70 -21.63
C GLN A 475 22.39 -14.90 -20.71
N SER A 476 21.38 -14.82 -19.84
CA SER A 476 21.07 -15.88 -18.87
C SER A 476 20.41 -17.12 -19.50
N GLY A 477 20.14 -17.10 -20.81
CA GLY A 477 19.46 -18.18 -21.53
C GLY A 477 17.99 -18.36 -21.15
N GLN A 478 17.41 -17.45 -20.35
CA GLN A 478 15.98 -17.40 -20.12
C GLN A 478 15.31 -16.99 -21.43
N THR A 479 14.72 -17.98 -22.10
CA THR A 479 13.80 -17.72 -23.21
C THR A 479 12.56 -17.10 -22.60
N VAL A 480 12.16 -15.92 -23.08
CA VAL A 480 10.89 -15.28 -22.71
C VAL A 480 9.77 -16.31 -22.98
N VAL A 481 9.24 -16.91 -21.91
CA VAL A 481 8.24 -17.98 -22.03
C VAL A 481 6.94 -17.33 -22.52
N PRO A 482 6.35 -17.86 -23.61
CA PRO A 482 5.26 -17.21 -24.33
C PRO A 482 3.99 -17.12 -23.50
N ASP A 483 3.18 -16.10 -23.81
CA ASP A 483 1.76 -16.13 -23.50
C ASP A 483 0.91 -15.46 -24.56
N GLY A 484 -0.33 -15.96 -24.63
CA GLY A 484 -1.32 -15.61 -25.64
C GLY A 484 -2.11 -14.34 -25.36
N ALA A 485 -1.67 -13.48 -24.43
CA ALA A 485 -2.37 -12.23 -24.11
C ALA A 485 -1.89 -11.02 -24.94
N HIS A 486 -0.68 -11.08 -25.47
CA HIS A 486 -0.22 -10.18 -26.53
C HIS A 486 -0.22 -10.93 -27.85
N GLU A 487 -0.73 -10.28 -28.91
CA GLU A 487 -0.63 -10.81 -30.26
C GLU A 487 0.87 -10.96 -30.59
N VAL A 488 1.39 -12.19 -30.51
CA VAL A 488 2.76 -12.49 -30.93
C VAL A 488 2.82 -12.21 -32.41
N ILE A 489 3.43 -11.09 -32.77
CA ILE A 489 3.49 -10.67 -34.17
C ILE A 489 4.61 -11.48 -34.81
N LYS A 490 4.21 -12.28 -35.80
CA LYS A 490 5.13 -13.06 -36.60
C LYS A 490 5.47 -12.29 -37.86
N VAL A 491 6.74 -11.90 -37.99
CA VAL A 491 7.24 -11.18 -39.16
C VAL A 491 8.28 -12.04 -39.86
N GLU A 492 8.13 -12.15 -41.17
CA GLU A 492 9.10 -12.80 -42.03
C GLU A 492 9.59 -11.78 -43.06
N GLY A 493 10.90 -11.67 -43.20
CA GLY A 493 11.49 -10.64 -44.04
C GLY A 493 12.95 -10.91 -44.37
N VAL A 494 13.50 -10.04 -45.21
CA VAL A 494 14.93 -10.05 -45.56
C VAL A 494 15.64 -9.03 -44.68
N VAL A 495 16.75 -9.44 -44.08
CA VAL A 495 17.59 -8.56 -43.26
C VAL A 495 18.27 -7.54 -44.16
N ASP A 496 18.09 -6.24 -43.90
CA ASP A 496 18.78 -5.16 -44.61
C ASP A 496 19.91 -4.53 -43.79
N ARG A 497 19.75 -4.49 -42.46
CA ARG A 497 20.77 -4.03 -41.51
C ARG A 497 20.98 -5.08 -40.43
N PHE A 498 22.23 -5.28 -40.06
CA PHE A 498 22.65 -6.19 -39.00
C PHE A 498 23.85 -5.58 -38.29
N PHE A 499 23.79 -5.49 -36.96
CA PHE A 499 24.81 -4.87 -36.14
C PHE A 499 24.98 -5.62 -34.82
N LEU A 500 26.19 -5.62 -34.27
CA LEU A 500 26.51 -6.18 -32.96
C LEU A 500 26.97 -5.06 -32.04
N GLU A 501 26.23 -4.82 -30.96
CA GLU A 501 26.58 -3.85 -29.92
C GLU A 501 26.62 -4.56 -28.56
N SER A 502 27.78 -4.56 -27.89
CA SER A 502 27.89 -5.03 -26.50
C SER A 502 27.26 -6.41 -26.24
N SER A 503 27.44 -7.36 -27.16
CA SER A 503 26.87 -8.73 -27.15
C SER A 503 25.38 -8.86 -27.50
N ILE A 504 24.73 -7.77 -27.94
CA ILE A 504 23.38 -7.75 -28.49
C ILE A 504 23.46 -7.65 -30.01
N TYR A 505 22.84 -8.59 -30.71
CA TYR A 505 22.65 -8.49 -32.15
C TYR A 505 21.38 -7.68 -32.42
N SER A 506 21.52 -6.61 -33.19
CA SER A 506 20.43 -5.78 -33.69
C SER A 506 20.25 -6.03 -35.17
N LEU A 507 19.03 -6.22 -35.63
CA LEU A 507 18.71 -6.37 -37.05
C LEU A 507 17.48 -5.58 -37.45
N HIS A 508 17.38 -5.23 -38.72
CA HIS A 508 16.21 -4.61 -39.32
C HIS A 508 15.79 -5.41 -40.56
N LEU A 509 14.49 -5.39 -40.87
CA LEU A 509 13.91 -6.09 -42.01
C LEU A 509 13.36 -5.09 -43.03
N VAL A 510 13.51 -5.40 -44.31
CA VAL A 510 13.00 -4.55 -45.39
C VAL A 510 11.49 -4.31 -45.23
N GLY A 511 11.09 -3.04 -45.14
CA GLY A 511 9.68 -2.63 -45.10
C GLY A 511 8.99 -2.82 -43.74
N VAL A 512 9.73 -3.18 -42.69
CA VAL A 512 9.21 -3.33 -41.33
C VAL A 512 9.64 -2.13 -40.49
N PRO A 513 8.72 -1.36 -39.89
CA PRO A 513 9.06 -0.11 -39.21
C PRO A 513 9.63 -0.30 -37.79
N HIS A 514 10.27 -1.45 -37.51
CA HIS A 514 10.79 -1.81 -36.19
C HIS A 514 12.18 -2.44 -36.30
N GLY A 515 13.07 -2.09 -35.37
CA GLY A 515 14.34 -2.79 -35.16
C GLY A 515 14.17 -3.96 -34.19
N PHE A 516 14.95 -5.02 -34.36
CA PHE A 516 14.88 -6.23 -33.54
C PHE A 516 16.19 -6.49 -32.81
N THR A 517 16.15 -6.84 -31.53
CA THR A 517 17.35 -7.14 -30.72
C THR A 517 17.33 -8.54 -30.12
N GLY A 518 18.49 -9.16 -29.93
CA GLY A 518 18.60 -10.47 -29.29
C GLY A 518 20.02 -10.91 -28.99
N GLY A 519 20.17 -11.82 -28.01
CA GLY A 519 21.46 -12.40 -27.63
C GLY A 519 21.73 -13.76 -28.29
N SER A 520 23.01 -14.11 -28.43
CA SER A 520 23.45 -15.40 -29.00
C SER A 520 23.05 -16.61 -28.16
N ALA A 521 22.92 -16.46 -26.83
CA ALA A 521 22.54 -17.54 -25.92
C ALA A 521 21.08 -17.97 -26.11
N GLY A 522 20.17 -17.02 -26.40
CA GLY A 522 18.77 -17.31 -26.73
C GLY A 522 18.56 -17.70 -28.19
N PHE A 523 19.38 -17.17 -29.12
CA PHE A 523 19.20 -17.36 -30.56
C PHE A 523 20.48 -17.86 -31.24
N PRO A 524 20.71 -19.18 -31.29
CA PRO A 524 21.96 -19.75 -31.79
C PRO A 524 22.26 -19.45 -33.26
N LYS A 525 21.23 -19.17 -34.09
CA LYS A 525 21.38 -18.81 -35.51
C LYS A 525 21.71 -17.33 -35.72
N LEU A 526 21.48 -16.48 -34.71
CA LEU A 526 21.59 -15.03 -34.82
C LEU A 526 23.03 -14.57 -35.12
N PRO A 527 24.08 -15.09 -34.46
CA PRO A 527 25.48 -14.72 -34.77
C PRO A 527 25.94 -15.05 -36.18
N PHE A 528 25.30 -16.00 -36.84
CA PHE A 528 25.65 -16.46 -38.18
C PHE A 528 24.85 -15.76 -39.29
N SER A 529 23.90 -14.91 -38.91
CA SER A 529 23.01 -14.21 -39.84
C SER A 529 23.68 -12.97 -40.43
N LYS A 530 23.29 -12.59 -41.65
CA LYS A 530 23.84 -11.43 -42.36
C LYS A 530 22.77 -10.69 -43.18
N PRO A 531 23.02 -9.43 -43.59
CA PRO A 531 22.17 -8.75 -44.55
C PRO A 531 22.00 -9.59 -45.83
N GLY A 532 20.76 -9.70 -46.30
CA GLY A 532 20.35 -10.56 -47.41
C GLY A 532 19.78 -11.93 -47.00
N ASP A 533 19.90 -12.33 -45.73
CA ASP A 533 19.28 -13.55 -45.23
C ASP A 533 17.77 -13.37 -45.01
N ARG A 534 16.99 -14.42 -45.28
CA ARG A 534 15.57 -14.48 -44.98
C ARG A 534 15.38 -15.03 -43.59
N VAL A 535 14.72 -14.28 -42.72
CA VAL A 535 14.56 -14.63 -41.31
C VAL A 535 13.09 -14.54 -40.91
N GLN A 536 12.75 -15.30 -39.88
CA GLN A 536 11.44 -15.32 -39.25
C GLN A 536 11.60 -14.95 -37.78
N ILE A 537 10.85 -13.94 -37.36
CA ILE A 537 10.94 -13.32 -36.03
C ILE A 537 9.55 -13.31 -35.39
N GLU A 538 9.48 -13.70 -34.12
CA GLU A 538 8.30 -13.53 -33.27
C GLU A 538 8.68 -12.51 -32.17
N TYR A 539 7.82 -11.52 -31.89
CA TYR A 539 8.05 -10.48 -30.88
C TYR A 539 6.72 -9.95 -30.30
N PHE A 540 6.81 -9.21 -29.19
CA PHE A 540 5.67 -8.51 -28.57
C PHE A 540 5.61 -7.04 -28.98
N ALA A 541 4.43 -6.54 -29.29
CA ALA A 541 4.22 -5.12 -29.54
C ALA A 541 4.35 -4.30 -28.24
N SER A 542 5.52 -3.68 -28.02
CA SER A 542 5.80 -2.83 -26.84
C SER A 542 5.62 -1.33 -27.09
N GLY A 543 5.24 -0.91 -28.31
CA GLY A 543 5.16 0.50 -28.68
C GLY A 543 6.51 1.21 -28.80
N GLU A 544 7.62 0.45 -28.78
CA GLU A 544 8.99 0.95 -28.96
C GLU A 544 9.46 0.77 -30.42
N ASP A 545 10.38 1.63 -30.87
CA ASP A 545 10.99 1.53 -32.21
C ASP A 545 11.91 0.30 -32.35
N VAL A 546 12.45 -0.19 -31.23
CA VAL A 546 13.37 -1.33 -31.17
C VAL A 546 12.84 -2.33 -30.15
N VAL A 547 12.53 -3.54 -30.60
CA VAL A 547 11.84 -4.57 -29.82
C VAL A 547 12.68 -5.84 -29.66
N PRO A 548 12.68 -6.48 -28.47
CA PRO A 548 13.40 -7.73 -28.28
C PRO A 548 12.70 -8.88 -29.03
N MET A 549 13.51 -9.71 -29.68
CA MET A 549 13.04 -10.93 -30.32
C MET A 549 12.65 -11.95 -29.25
N GLN A 550 11.47 -12.56 -29.42
CA GLN A 550 11.04 -13.70 -28.63
C GLN A 550 11.53 -15.02 -29.24
N LYS A 551 11.52 -15.07 -30.58
CA LYS A 551 11.99 -16.21 -31.35
C LYS A 551 12.65 -15.72 -32.63
N PHE A 552 13.74 -16.37 -33.00
CA PHE A 552 14.47 -16.06 -34.21
C PHE A 552 14.83 -17.35 -34.94
N GLU A 553 14.46 -17.42 -36.21
CA GLU A 553 14.84 -18.50 -37.11
C GLU A 553 15.38 -17.91 -38.41
N ASN A 554 16.62 -18.25 -38.78
CA ASN A 554 17.17 -17.90 -40.09
C ASN A 554 16.85 -19.02 -41.08
N LEU A 555 15.99 -18.71 -42.06
CA LEU A 555 15.52 -19.63 -43.11
C LEU A 555 16.58 -19.84 -44.19
N SER A 556 17.51 -18.90 -44.37
CA SER A 556 18.67 -19.01 -45.26
C SER A 556 19.79 -19.87 -44.68
N LEU A 557 19.75 -20.21 -43.38
CA LEU A 557 20.73 -21.04 -42.67
C LEU A 557 20.11 -22.35 -42.18
N PRO A 558 20.06 -23.40 -43.03
CA PRO A 558 19.61 -24.72 -42.62
C PRO A 558 20.69 -25.42 -41.78
N LEU A 559 20.71 -25.15 -40.48
CA LEU A 559 21.45 -25.96 -39.51
C LEU A 559 20.59 -27.18 -39.14
N SER A 560 20.95 -28.36 -39.63
CA SER A 560 20.28 -29.61 -39.29
C SER A 560 20.52 -29.96 -37.82
N ALA A 561 19.44 -30.10 -37.06
CA ALA A 561 19.53 -30.56 -35.67
C ALA A 561 20.05 -32.01 -35.64
N THR A 562 21.06 -32.29 -34.82
CA THR A 562 21.57 -33.65 -34.62
C THR A 562 20.51 -34.54 -33.95
N ASN A 563 20.57 -35.86 -34.15
CA ASN A 563 19.61 -36.80 -33.55
C ASN A 563 19.48 -36.63 -32.03
N ALA A 564 20.59 -36.34 -31.34
CA ALA A 564 20.58 -36.03 -29.90
C ALA A 564 19.83 -34.73 -29.56
N GLN A 565 19.97 -33.68 -30.38
CA GLN A 565 19.20 -32.44 -30.20
C GLN A 565 17.72 -32.62 -30.50
N GLN A 566 17.36 -33.48 -31.46
CA GLN A 566 15.97 -33.79 -31.78
C GLN A 566 15.31 -34.55 -30.63
N GLU A 567 15.99 -35.52 -30.01
CA GLU A 567 15.49 -36.21 -28.82
C GLU A 567 15.32 -35.27 -27.62
N VAL A 568 16.29 -34.39 -27.35
CA VAL A 568 16.18 -33.43 -26.24
C VAL A 568 15.02 -32.46 -26.47
N ARG A 569 14.86 -31.95 -27.70
CA ARG A 569 13.74 -31.07 -28.06
C ARG A 569 12.39 -31.77 -27.97
N ALA A 570 12.33 -33.06 -28.33
CA ALA A 570 11.12 -33.88 -28.15
C ALA A 570 10.78 -34.05 -26.67
N ARG A 571 11.76 -34.41 -25.81
CA ARG A 571 11.56 -34.54 -24.35
C ARG A 571 11.17 -33.22 -23.69
N VAL A 572 11.73 -32.09 -24.13
CA VAL A 572 11.36 -30.75 -23.61
C VAL A 572 9.96 -30.35 -24.07
N ARG A 573 9.55 -30.65 -25.31
CA ARG A 573 8.16 -30.45 -25.76
C ARG A 573 7.17 -31.32 -25.01
N GLU A 574 7.50 -32.59 -24.77
CA GLU A 574 6.65 -33.50 -23.98
C GLU A 574 6.55 -33.03 -22.53
N ARG A 575 7.66 -32.62 -21.88
CA ARG A 575 7.62 -32.04 -20.53
C ARG A 575 6.84 -30.74 -20.47
N GLY A 576 6.99 -29.85 -21.45
CA GLY A 576 6.26 -28.58 -21.52
C GLY A 576 4.76 -28.78 -21.76
N ALA A 577 4.39 -29.72 -22.62
CA ALA A 577 2.99 -30.09 -22.87
C ALA A 577 2.35 -30.76 -21.64
N SER A 578 3.06 -31.67 -20.98
CA SER A 578 2.59 -32.30 -19.74
C SER A 578 2.48 -31.30 -18.59
N ALA A 579 3.44 -30.38 -18.44
CA ALA A 579 3.38 -29.32 -17.42
C ALA A 579 2.23 -28.34 -17.65
N ARG A 580 1.94 -27.97 -18.92
CA ARG A 580 0.77 -27.16 -19.27
C ARG A 580 -0.54 -27.89 -19.01
N THR A 581 -0.62 -29.17 -19.39
CA THR A 581 -1.80 -29.99 -19.15
C THR A 581 -2.04 -30.19 -17.64
N GLU A 582 -0.99 -30.40 -16.85
CA GLU A 582 -1.10 -30.48 -15.39
C GLU A 582 -1.43 -29.14 -14.72
N ALA A 583 -0.96 -28.02 -15.28
CA ALA A 583 -1.30 -26.68 -14.80
C ALA A 583 -2.77 -26.34 -15.11
N ASP A 584 -3.25 -26.64 -16.32
CA ASP A 584 -4.65 -26.48 -16.71
C ASP A 584 -5.58 -27.39 -15.91
N VAL A 585 -5.20 -28.66 -15.71
CA VAL A 585 -5.98 -29.58 -14.88
C VAL A 585 -6.01 -29.13 -13.42
N ARG A 586 -4.90 -28.58 -12.89
CA ARG A 586 -4.88 -27.99 -11.53
C ARG A 586 -5.71 -26.72 -11.42
N SER A 587 -5.67 -25.83 -12.42
CA SER A 587 -6.45 -24.59 -12.41
C SER A 587 -7.95 -24.89 -12.50
N VAL A 588 -8.35 -25.83 -13.36
CA VAL A 588 -9.73 -26.31 -13.46
C VAL A 588 -10.16 -26.97 -12.15
N ARG A 589 -9.32 -27.80 -11.55
CA ARG A 589 -9.61 -28.43 -10.25
C ARG A 589 -9.80 -27.39 -9.14
N SER A 590 -8.91 -26.41 -9.06
CA SER A 590 -9.00 -25.32 -8.08
C SER A 590 -10.27 -24.49 -8.28
N ARG A 591 -10.65 -24.17 -9.52
CA ARG A 591 -11.91 -23.48 -9.84
C ARG A 591 -13.15 -24.29 -9.47
N VAL A 592 -13.11 -25.62 -9.63
CA VAL A 592 -14.22 -26.49 -9.22
C VAL A 592 -14.28 -26.61 -7.68
N GLU A 593 -13.13 -26.63 -7.01
CA GLU A 593 -13.05 -26.68 -5.54
C GLU A 593 -13.47 -25.36 -4.87
N SER A 594 -13.42 -24.23 -5.57
CA SER A 594 -13.84 -22.91 -5.07
C SER A 594 -15.26 -22.49 -5.47
N MET A 595 -15.96 -23.27 -6.31
CA MET A 595 -17.33 -22.97 -6.73
C MET A 595 -18.35 -23.14 -5.59
N THR A 596 -19.35 -22.26 -5.58
CA THR A 596 -20.48 -22.36 -4.65
C THR A 596 -21.40 -23.53 -4.99
N THR A 597 -22.27 -23.93 -4.05
CA THR A 597 -23.15 -25.10 -4.23
C THR A 597 -24.13 -24.95 -5.40
N ASP A 598 -24.54 -23.72 -5.73
CA ASP A 598 -25.44 -23.44 -6.86
C ASP A 598 -24.69 -23.45 -8.19
N GLU A 599 -23.46 -22.92 -8.25
CA GLU A 599 -22.59 -22.98 -9.43
C GLU A 599 -22.19 -24.42 -9.77
N LEU A 600 -21.97 -25.28 -8.76
CA LEU A 600 -21.73 -26.71 -8.94
C LEU A 600 -22.96 -27.44 -9.51
N LYS A 601 -24.18 -27.00 -9.18
CA LYS A 601 -25.40 -27.56 -9.79
C LYS A 601 -25.53 -27.17 -11.26
N GLU A 602 -25.31 -25.89 -11.59
CA GLU A 602 -25.31 -25.45 -12.99
C GLU A 602 -24.23 -26.15 -13.82
N LEU A 603 -23.02 -26.30 -13.27
CA LEU A 603 -21.95 -27.05 -13.92
C LEU A 603 -22.34 -28.52 -14.15
N ASN A 604 -23.00 -29.16 -13.18
CA ASN A 604 -23.46 -30.54 -13.30
C ASN A 604 -24.60 -30.68 -14.35
N GLU A 605 -25.52 -29.72 -14.42
CA GLU A 605 -26.56 -29.68 -15.47
C GLU A 605 -25.95 -29.46 -16.85
N PHE A 606 -24.98 -28.55 -16.97
CA PHE A 606 -24.23 -28.33 -18.21
C PHE A 606 -23.49 -29.60 -18.65
N LEU A 607 -22.80 -30.28 -17.74
CA LEU A 607 -22.10 -31.54 -18.03
C LEU A 607 -23.04 -32.69 -18.40
N ARG A 608 -24.26 -32.72 -17.83
CA ARG A 608 -25.31 -33.68 -18.23
C ARG A 608 -25.85 -33.38 -19.63
N SER A 609 -26.04 -32.10 -19.98
CA SER A 609 -26.52 -31.70 -21.31
C SER A 609 -25.56 -32.05 -22.45
N ARG A 610 -24.26 -32.18 -22.18
CA ARG A 610 -23.25 -32.61 -23.15
C ARG A 610 -23.01 -34.12 -23.22
N LYS A 611 -23.60 -34.89 -22.30
CA LYS A 611 -23.52 -36.37 -22.28
C LYS A 611 -24.74 -37.04 -22.96
N GLN A 612 -25.73 -36.26 -23.38
CA GLN A 612 -26.78 -36.65 -24.33
C GLN A 612 -26.37 -36.18 -25.73
#